data_AF-A0A972TQ04-F1
#
_entry.id   AF-A0A972TQ04-F1
#
_cell.length_a   1.000
_cell.length_b   1.000
_cell.length_c   1.000
_cell.angle_alpha   90.00
_cell.angle_beta   90.00
_cell.angle_gamma   90.00
#
_symmetry.space_group_name_H-M   'P 1'
#
loop_
_entity.id
_entity.type
_entity.pdbx_description
1 polymer ?
#
loop_
_entity_poly.entity_id
_entity_poly.type
_entity_poly.pdbx_seq_one_letter_code
_entity_poly.pdbx_strand_id
1 'polypeptide(L)'
;MKRWEVLTRVFALPLLIIVLMSTFVGCSKSTAPGADMAGGVFEESSFTFMKWKEGLTLMIWYEALASSNSHGSSSTESSVYKLEGYTESEDGIRIEWNLETSDGKTAEFAIDNTSYDLSEGSLFIIGTTIETPTVMQLNHDLSGIQPVYESCVAFGKSDPDVVSFIESISSEQ
;
A
#
# COMPACT_ATOMS: atom_id res chain seq x y z
N MET A 1 -61.01 37.77 -61.81
CA MET A 1 -60.19 37.70 -60.58
C MET A 1 -61.14 37.52 -59.41
N LYS A 2 -61.20 36.32 -58.83
CA LYS A 2 -62.26 35.87 -57.90
C LYS A 2 -61.66 35.15 -56.69
N ARG A 3 -62.15 35.57 -55.53
CA ARG A 3 -62.39 34.87 -54.25
C ARG A 3 -61.21 34.59 -53.30
N TRP A 4 -61.37 35.23 -52.16
CA TRP A 4 -60.73 35.05 -50.85
C TRP A 4 -61.46 33.93 -50.07
N GLU A 5 -60.81 33.52 -48.96
CA GLU A 5 -61.28 32.71 -47.82
C GLU A 5 -61.45 31.20 -48.05
N VAL A 6 -60.70 30.36 -47.31
CA VAL A 6 -61.25 29.45 -46.27
C VAL A 6 -60.10 29.03 -45.32
N LEU A 7 -60.28 29.36 -44.05
CA LEU A 7 -59.58 28.84 -42.88
C LEU A 7 -60.09 27.43 -42.48
N THR A 8 -59.29 26.75 -41.65
CA THR A 8 -59.66 25.82 -40.55
C THR A 8 -59.54 24.29 -40.74
N ARG A 9 -58.77 23.67 -39.82
CA ARG A 9 -58.96 22.43 -39.00
C ARG A 9 -57.70 21.54 -39.01
N VAL A 10 -56.80 21.61 -38.02
CA VAL A 10 -56.80 20.93 -36.70
C VAL A 10 -57.14 19.44 -36.78
N PHE A 11 -56.16 18.56 -36.51
CA PHE A 11 -56.21 17.27 -35.74
C PHE A 11 -54.78 16.66 -35.81
N ALA A 12 -54.00 16.70 -34.72
CA ALA A 12 -53.85 15.65 -33.71
C ALA A 12 -52.66 14.71 -33.96
N LEU A 13 -51.59 14.85 -33.16
CA LEU A 13 -51.06 13.81 -32.26
C LEU A 13 -49.78 14.33 -31.56
N PRO A 14 -49.64 14.21 -30.22
CA PRO A 14 -48.44 14.62 -29.51
C PRO A 14 -47.41 13.48 -29.57
N LEU A 15 -46.27 13.69 -30.23
CA LEU A 15 -45.17 12.72 -30.20
C LEU A 15 -44.32 12.99 -28.95
N LEU A 16 -44.73 12.35 -27.87
CA LEU A 16 -44.11 12.29 -26.56
C LEU A 16 -42.71 11.63 -26.68
N ILE A 17 -41.68 12.42 -26.94
CA ILE A 17 -40.29 11.96 -26.86
C ILE A 17 -39.86 12.01 -25.39
N ILE A 18 -40.19 10.95 -24.64
CA ILE A 18 -39.50 10.66 -23.37
C ILE A 18 -38.10 10.18 -23.75
N VAL A 19 -37.14 11.10 -23.75
CA VAL A 19 -35.71 10.72 -23.75
C VAL A 19 -35.46 10.06 -22.40
N LEU A 20 -35.43 8.74 -22.41
CA LEU A 20 -34.94 7.90 -21.33
C LEU A 20 -33.53 8.39 -20.97
N MET A 21 -33.41 9.17 -19.88
CA MET A 21 -32.16 9.30 -19.17
C MET A 21 -31.88 7.96 -18.49
N SER A 22 -31.33 7.02 -19.26
CA SER A 22 -30.69 5.82 -18.74
C SER A 22 -29.40 6.26 -18.06
N THR A 23 -29.52 6.69 -16.80
CA THR A 23 -28.39 6.79 -15.88
C THR A 23 -27.88 5.36 -15.66
N PHE A 24 -26.90 4.95 -16.47
CA PHE A 24 -26.05 3.83 -16.13
C PHE A 24 -25.22 4.25 -14.91
N VAL A 25 -25.77 4.06 -13.71
CA VAL A 25 -24.96 3.97 -12.49
C VAL A 25 -24.27 2.62 -12.56
N GLY A 26 -23.22 2.55 -13.38
CA GLY A 26 -22.28 1.45 -13.33
C GLY A 26 -21.52 1.57 -12.02
N CYS A 27 -21.89 0.77 -11.02
CA CYS A 27 -21.00 0.50 -9.89
C CYS A 27 -19.79 -0.28 -10.43
N SER A 28 -18.83 0.42 -11.01
CA SER A 28 -17.49 -0.09 -11.24
C SER A 28 -16.87 -0.30 -9.86
N LYS A 29 -16.93 -1.53 -9.33
CA LYS A 29 -16.13 -1.90 -8.15
C LYS A 29 -14.67 -1.75 -8.55
N SER A 30 -14.04 -0.66 -8.10
CA SER A 30 -12.62 -0.42 -8.33
C SER A 30 -11.82 -1.36 -7.44
N THR A 31 -10.96 -2.18 -8.03
CA THR A 31 -9.96 -2.96 -7.28
C THR A 31 -9.00 -1.98 -6.60
N ALA A 32 -8.65 -2.26 -5.34
CA ALA A 32 -7.65 -1.45 -4.63
C ALA A 32 -6.29 -1.52 -5.35
N PRO A 33 -5.51 -0.42 -5.36
CA PRO A 33 -4.19 -0.42 -5.98
C PRO A 33 -3.23 -1.31 -5.18
N GLY A 34 -2.44 -2.12 -5.89
CA GLY A 34 -1.37 -2.92 -5.30
C GLY A 34 -0.04 -2.15 -5.24
N ALA A 35 0.82 -2.53 -4.30
CA ALA A 35 2.18 -2.01 -4.22
C ALA A 35 3.10 -2.66 -5.26
N ASP A 36 4.05 -1.88 -5.77
CA ASP A 36 5.32 -2.42 -6.26
C ASP A 36 6.18 -2.77 -5.03
N MET A 37 6.78 -3.96 -5.02
CA MET A 37 7.51 -4.47 -3.86
C MET A 37 8.93 -4.91 -4.22
N ALA A 38 9.86 -4.63 -3.32
CA ALA A 38 11.18 -5.26 -3.30
C ALA A 38 11.45 -5.79 -1.89
N GLY A 39 12.11 -6.93 -1.81
CA GLY A 39 12.62 -7.46 -0.56
C GLY A 39 13.89 -8.24 -0.81
N GLY A 40 14.66 -8.44 0.24
CA GLY A 40 15.90 -9.18 0.15
C GLY A 40 16.70 -9.15 1.44
N VAL A 41 17.81 -9.86 1.41
CA VAL A 41 18.79 -9.90 2.50
C VAL A 41 19.99 -9.05 2.09
N PHE A 42 20.50 -8.27 3.02
CA PHE A 42 21.74 -7.53 2.90
C PHE A 42 22.52 -7.64 4.22
N GLU A 43 23.71 -8.24 4.15
CA GLU A 43 24.48 -8.64 5.33
C GLU A 43 23.62 -9.53 6.25
N GLU A 44 23.43 -9.16 7.51
CA GLU A 44 22.67 -9.91 8.50
C GLU A 44 21.28 -9.30 8.75
N SER A 45 20.83 -8.43 7.84
CA SER A 45 19.51 -7.83 7.89
C SER A 45 18.71 -8.14 6.62
N SER A 46 17.41 -8.29 6.78
CA SER A 46 16.45 -8.38 5.71
C SER A 46 15.65 -7.09 5.60
N PHE A 47 15.11 -6.82 4.42
CA PHE A 47 14.21 -5.69 4.23
C PHE A 47 13.03 -6.04 3.34
N THR A 48 11.95 -5.29 3.53
CA THR A 48 10.78 -5.24 2.65
C THR A 48 10.45 -3.79 2.37
N PHE A 49 10.38 -3.42 1.10
CA PHE A 49 10.00 -2.10 0.63
C PHE A 49 8.75 -2.18 -0.24
N MET A 50 7.82 -1.28 0.01
CA MET A 50 6.53 -1.21 -0.66
C MET A 50 6.30 0.21 -1.14
N LYS A 51 5.91 0.37 -2.41
CA LYS A 51 5.63 1.66 -3.02
C LYS A 51 4.38 1.60 -3.88
N TRP A 52 3.41 2.44 -3.56
CA TRP A 52 2.20 2.63 -4.36
C TRP A 52 2.41 3.80 -5.33
N LYS A 53 1.79 3.71 -6.50
CA LYS A 53 1.83 4.78 -7.50
C LYS A 53 1.08 6.02 -7.01
N GLU A 54 0.13 5.82 -6.11
CA GLU A 54 -0.72 6.87 -5.54
C GLU A 54 -0.01 7.69 -4.44
N GLY A 55 1.08 7.18 -3.87
CA GLY A 55 1.99 7.94 -3.00
C GLY A 55 2.38 7.26 -1.69
N LEU A 56 1.65 6.24 -1.24
CA LEU A 56 2.02 5.48 -0.05
C LEU A 56 3.37 4.78 -0.27
N THR A 57 4.25 4.91 0.71
CA THR A 57 5.56 4.24 0.71
C THR A 57 5.82 3.73 2.12
N LEU A 58 6.39 2.54 2.24
CA LEU A 58 6.74 1.91 3.53
C LEU A 58 8.01 1.08 3.33
N MET A 59 8.94 1.18 4.27
CA MET A 59 10.13 0.34 4.32
C MET A 59 10.25 -0.29 5.70
N ILE A 60 10.55 -1.58 5.75
CA ILE A 60 10.79 -2.32 6.98
C ILE A 60 12.16 -2.97 6.83
N TRP A 61 13.09 -2.62 7.72
CA TRP A 61 14.35 -3.35 7.93
C TRP A 61 14.19 -4.20 9.19
N TYR A 62 14.66 -5.43 9.12
CA TYR A 62 14.57 -6.38 10.22
C TYR A 62 15.77 -7.30 10.23
N GLU A 63 16.05 -7.92 11.36
CA GLU A 63 17.14 -8.90 11.47
C GLU A 63 16.91 -10.08 10.50
N ALA A 64 17.95 -10.59 9.85
CA ALA A 64 17.85 -11.72 8.94
C ALA A 64 17.83 -13.03 9.75
N LEU A 65 16.63 -13.60 9.89
CA LEU A 65 16.39 -14.72 10.81
C LEU A 65 16.10 -16.03 10.06
N ALA A 66 15.88 -17.11 10.84
CA ALA A 66 15.63 -18.46 10.35
C ALA A 66 14.55 -18.54 9.25
N SER A 67 13.53 -17.68 9.32
CA SER A 67 12.58 -17.52 8.22
C SER A 67 11.92 -16.13 8.19
N SER A 68 11.60 -15.67 6.99
CA SER A 68 10.81 -14.47 6.74
C SER A 68 9.90 -14.69 5.54
N ASN A 69 8.67 -14.16 5.59
CA ASN A 69 7.75 -14.23 4.44
C ASN A 69 6.89 -12.96 4.37
N SER A 70 6.47 -12.60 3.16
CA SER A 70 5.51 -11.51 2.94
C SER A 70 4.59 -11.90 1.80
N HIS A 71 3.29 -11.74 2.02
CA HIS A 71 2.27 -12.06 1.03
C HIS A 71 1.23 -10.95 0.94
N GLY A 72 1.11 -10.37 -0.25
CA GLY A 72 0.07 -9.40 -0.57
C GLY A 72 -1.09 -10.09 -1.24
N SER A 73 -2.31 -9.80 -0.79
CA SER A 73 -3.53 -10.23 -1.46
C SER A 73 -4.42 -9.03 -1.78
N SER A 74 -4.98 -9.05 -2.99
CA SER A 74 -6.09 -8.18 -3.35
C SER A 74 -7.18 -9.04 -3.97
N SER A 75 -8.43 -8.77 -3.59
CA SER A 75 -9.59 -9.46 -4.15
C SER A 75 -10.35 -8.49 -5.02
N THR A 76 -10.83 -8.96 -6.19
CA THR A 76 -11.76 -8.17 -7.03
C THR A 76 -13.09 -7.89 -6.34
N GLU A 77 -13.38 -8.56 -5.22
CA GLU A 77 -14.58 -8.35 -4.41
C GLU A 77 -14.37 -7.36 -3.25
N SER A 78 -13.11 -7.04 -2.91
CA SER A 78 -12.73 -6.13 -1.84
C SER A 78 -12.18 -4.83 -2.41
N SER A 79 -12.64 -3.70 -1.89
CA SER A 79 -12.08 -2.38 -2.19
C SER A 79 -10.83 -2.07 -1.35
N VAL A 80 -10.27 -3.06 -0.66
CA VAL A 80 -9.12 -2.93 0.24
C VAL A 80 -8.03 -3.91 -0.19
N TYR A 81 -6.82 -3.39 -0.37
CA TYR A 81 -5.59 -4.14 -0.54
C TYR A 81 -5.06 -4.51 0.84
N LYS A 82 -4.69 -5.79 1.03
CA LYS A 82 -4.14 -6.29 2.27
C LYS A 82 -2.77 -6.89 2.03
N LEU A 83 -1.81 -6.53 2.87
CA LEU A 83 -0.48 -7.10 2.87
C LEU A 83 -0.15 -7.57 4.27
N GLU A 84 0.28 -8.81 4.39
CA GLU A 84 0.71 -9.41 5.64
C GLU A 84 2.14 -9.93 5.46
N GLY A 85 2.94 -9.83 6.51
CA GLY A 85 4.27 -10.40 6.54
C GLY A 85 4.72 -10.70 7.95
N TYR A 86 5.80 -11.45 8.05
CA TYR A 86 6.42 -11.75 9.33
C TYR A 86 7.92 -12.00 9.20
N THR A 87 8.61 -11.86 10.31
CA THR A 87 9.96 -12.37 10.54
C THR A 87 9.97 -13.24 11.80
N GLU A 88 10.80 -14.27 11.84
CA GLU A 88 10.89 -15.20 12.97
C GLU A 88 12.34 -15.58 13.27
N SER A 89 12.78 -15.29 14.50
CA SER A 89 14.12 -15.58 15.02
C SER A 89 14.42 -17.08 15.12
N GLU A 90 15.69 -17.45 15.25
CA GLU A 90 16.09 -18.83 15.54
C GLU A 90 15.48 -19.35 16.86
N ASP A 91 15.31 -18.45 17.84
CA ASP A 91 14.66 -18.75 19.13
C ASP A 91 13.12 -18.83 19.03
N GLY A 92 12.54 -18.65 17.84
CA GLY A 92 11.10 -18.76 17.59
C GLY A 92 10.30 -17.50 17.96
N ILE A 93 10.95 -16.38 18.27
CA ILE A 93 10.29 -15.08 18.43
C ILE A 93 9.85 -14.60 17.04
N ARG A 94 8.53 -14.52 16.84
CA ARG A 94 7.90 -14.09 15.59
C ARG A 94 7.27 -12.72 15.75
N ILE A 95 7.51 -11.86 14.76
CA ILE A 95 6.93 -10.53 14.65
C ILE A 95 6.15 -10.46 13.36
N GLU A 96 4.88 -10.07 13.44
CA GLU A 96 3.99 -9.97 12.30
C GLU A 96 3.67 -8.52 11.98
N TRP A 97 3.56 -8.18 10.70
CA TRP A 97 3.04 -6.89 10.26
C TRP A 97 1.89 -7.07 9.28
N ASN A 98 0.96 -6.13 9.33
CA ASN A 98 -0.17 -6.03 8.42
C ASN A 98 -0.34 -4.59 7.94
N LEU A 99 -0.74 -4.47 6.68
CA LEU A 99 -1.04 -3.21 6.03
C LEU A 99 -2.35 -3.35 5.27
N GLU A 100 -3.28 -2.43 5.52
CA GLU A 100 -4.52 -2.30 4.76
C GLU A 100 -4.61 -0.91 4.13
N THR A 101 -4.86 -0.85 2.82
CA THR A 101 -5.10 0.41 2.11
C THR A 101 -6.24 0.27 1.10
N SER A 102 -7.06 1.30 0.98
CA SER A 102 -8.12 1.37 -0.03
C SER A 102 -7.79 2.31 -1.19
N ASP A 103 -6.80 3.19 -1.03
CA ASP A 103 -6.51 4.28 -1.95
C ASP A 103 -5.05 4.35 -2.39
N GLY A 104 -4.15 3.54 -1.81
CA GLY A 104 -2.71 3.58 -2.08
C GLY A 104 -2.03 4.86 -1.62
N LYS A 105 -2.68 5.67 -0.78
CA LYS A 105 -2.17 6.94 -0.24
C LYS A 105 -2.05 6.90 1.27
N THR A 106 -3.06 6.33 1.92
CA THR A 106 -3.13 6.12 3.36
C THR A 106 -3.26 4.64 3.66
N ALA A 107 -2.82 4.21 4.84
CA ALA A 107 -2.99 2.83 5.26
C ALA A 107 -3.16 2.72 6.76
N GLU A 108 -3.87 1.67 7.17
CA GLU A 108 -3.76 1.13 8.51
C GLU A 108 -2.55 0.20 8.51
N PHE A 109 -1.56 0.49 9.35
CA PHE A 109 -0.36 -0.33 9.50
C PHE A 109 -0.21 -0.74 10.97
N ALA A 110 0.09 -2.02 11.19
CA ALA A 110 0.34 -2.54 12.51
C ALA A 110 1.45 -3.58 12.52
N ILE A 111 2.21 -3.61 13.62
CA ILE A 111 3.21 -4.63 13.94
C ILE A 111 2.80 -5.25 15.29
N ASP A 112 2.65 -6.57 15.34
CA ASP A 112 2.16 -7.33 16.51
C ASP A 112 0.90 -6.73 17.17
N ASN A 113 -0.09 -6.38 16.33
CA ASN A 113 -1.34 -5.71 16.71
C ASN A 113 -1.19 -4.29 17.29
N THR A 114 0.03 -3.74 17.33
CA THR A 114 0.27 -2.34 17.67
C THR A 114 0.14 -1.50 16.41
N SER A 115 -0.82 -0.57 16.41
CA SER A 115 -1.06 0.33 15.28
C SER A 115 -0.06 1.48 15.28
N TYR A 116 0.44 1.84 14.08
CA TYR A 116 1.38 2.93 13.87
C TYR A 116 0.80 3.98 12.93
N ASP A 117 0.95 5.25 13.30
CA ASP A 117 0.57 6.38 12.45
C ASP A 117 1.68 6.66 11.42
N LEU A 118 1.45 6.30 10.16
CA LEU A 118 2.43 6.47 9.09
C LEU A 118 2.78 7.94 8.79
N SER A 119 2.04 8.91 9.35
CA SER A 119 2.43 10.33 9.27
C SER A 119 3.60 10.69 10.19
N GLU A 120 3.89 9.86 11.20
CA GLU A 120 5.05 10.01 12.09
C GLU A 120 6.34 9.40 11.49
N GLY A 121 6.19 8.59 10.43
CA GLY A 121 7.31 7.96 9.74
C GLY A 121 6.88 6.71 8.98
N SER A 122 7.63 6.38 7.93
CA SER A 122 7.35 5.23 7.05
C SER A 122 8.53 4.27 6.92
N LEU A 123 9.59 4.49 7.69
CA LEU A 123 10.67 3.53 7.88
C LEU A 123 10.51 2.87 9.23
N PHE A 124 10.53 1.55 9.25
CA PHE A 124 10.50 0.74 10.47
C PHE A 124 11.78 -0.08 10.56
N ILE A 125 12.40 -0.08 11.73
CA ILE A 125 13.50 -0.97 12.08
C ILE A 125 13.00 -1.93 13.16
N ILE A 126 13.15 -3.23 12.92
CA ILE A 126 12.67 -4.29 13.79
C ILE A 126 13.85 -5.16 14.22
N GLY A 127 14.27 -5.04 15.48
CA GLY A 127 15.30 -5.88 16.07
C GLY A 127 14.70 -6.99 16.93
N THR A 128 15.24 -8.20 16.85
CA THR A 128 14.82 -9.35 17.66
C THR A 128 15.84 -9.64 18.74
N THR A 129 15.81 -8.86 19.84
CA THR A 129 16.61 -9.23 21.02
C THR A 129 15.98 -10.44 21.73
N ILE A 130 16.81 -11.22 22.45
CA ILE A 130 16.45 -12.48 23.13
C ILE A 130 15.21 -12.36 24.04
N GLU A 131 14.90 -11.16 24.57
CA GLU A 131 13.80 -10.99 25.53
C GLU A 131 12.59 -10.25 24.99
N THR A 132 12.76 -9.25 24.11
CA THR A 132 11.62 -8.49 23.57
C THR A 132 11.96 -7.91 22.20
N PRO A 133 11.10 -8.10 21.19
CA PRO A 133 11.28 -7.44 19.91
C PRO A 133 11.20 -5.92 20.08
N THR A 134 12.10 -5.21 19.41
CA THR A 134 12.15 -3.74 19.40
C THR A 134 11.68 -3.23 18.05
N VAL A 135 10.80 -2.24 18.06
CA VAL A 135 10.29 -1.60 16.84
C VAL A 135 10.57 -0.11 16.93
N MET A 136 11.32 0.43 15.98
CA MET A 136 11.59 1.85 15.83
C MET A 136 10.91 2.38 14.57
N GLN A 137 10.05 3.39 14.73
CA GLN A 137 9.47 4.13 13.62
C GLN A 137 10.28 5.40 13.37
N LEU A 138 10.69 5.62 12.12
CA LEU A 138 11.56 6.71 11.73
C LEU A 138 10.97 7.52 10.58
N ASN A 139 11.13 8.84 10.67
CA ASN A 139 10.68 9.78 9.66
C ASN A 139 11.79 10.11 8.66
N HIS A 140 12.06 9.17 7.76
CA HIS A 140 13.03 9.34 6.68
C HIS A 140 12.35 9.50 5.32
N ASP A 141 13.00 10.23 4.41
CA ASP A 141 12.50 10.42 3.05
C ASP A 141 12.77 9.18 2.19
N LEU A 142 11.71 8.45 1.87
CA LEU A 142 11.75 7.26 1.01
C LEU A 142 11.41 7.56 -0.47
N SER A 143 11.13 8.82 -0.82
CA SER A 143 10.58 9.19 -2.14
C SER A 143 11.50 8.84 -3.31
N GLY A 144 12.81 8.94 -3.10
CA GLY A 144 13.85 8.63 -4.08
C GLY A 144 14.10 7.14 -4.31
N ILE A 145 13.62 6.27 -3.40
CA ILE A 145 13.90 4.84 -3.45
C ILE A 145 13.02 4.17 -4.52
N GLN A 146 13.65 3.35 -5.36
CA GLN A 146 12.96 2.52 -6.34
C GLN A 146 12.67 1.13 -5.74
N PRO A 147 11.55 0.48 -6.09
CA PRO A 147 11.20 -0.86 -5.62
C PRO A 147 12.02 -1.94 -6.34
N VAL A 148 13.34 -1.86 -6.21
CA VAL A 148 14.32 -2.84 -6.69
C VAL A 148 15.41 -3.01 -5.63
N TYR A 149 16.03 -4.18 -5.59
CA TYR A 149 17.00 -4.57 -4.57
C TYR A 149 18.14 -3.56 -4.42
N GLU A 150 18.78 -3.15 -5.52
CA GLU A 150 19.95 -2.28 -5.51
C GLU A 150 19.65 -0.91 -4.93
N SER A 151 18.46 -0.36 -5.20
CA SER A 151 18.05 0.93 -4.65
C SER A 151 17.78 0.86 -3.15
N CYS A 152 17.22 -0.24 -2.66
CA CYS A 152 16.94 -0.44 -1.24
C CYS A 152 18.25 -0.64 -0.46
N VAL A 153 19.18 -1.44 -0.99
CA VAL A 153 20.51 -1.62 -0.41
C VAL A 153 21.31 -0.31 -0.43
N ALA A 154 21.24 0.47 -1.50
CA ALA A 154 21.90 1.77 -1.55
C ALA A 154 21.37 2.72 -0.47
N PHE A 155 20.06 2.73 -0.22
CA PHE A 155 19.47 3.46 0.90
C PHE A 155 20.02 2.97 2.24
N GLY A 156 19.95 1.66 2.51
CA GLY A 156 20.41 1.09 3.78
C GLY A 156 21.90 1.32 4.08
N LYS A 157 22.74 1.48 3.05
CA LYS A 157 24.15 1.85 3.20
C LYS A 157 24.40 3.34 3.48
N SER A 158 23.42 4.18 3.19
CA SER A 158 23.55 5.64 3.28
C SER A 158 22.81 6.24 4.47
N ASP A 159 21.78 5.54 4.95
CA ASP A 159 20.97 5.98 6.08
C ASP A 159 21.65 5.61 7.41
N PRO A 160 21.95 6.59 8.28
CA PRO A 160 22.74 6.35 9.49
C PRO A 160 22.02 5.47 10.51
N ASP A 161 20.69 5.51 10.60
CA ASP A 161 19.93 4.69 11.55
C ASP A 161 19.89 3.24 11.08
N VAL A 162 19.73 3.01 9.77
CA VAL A 162 19.80 1.66 9.18
C VAL A 162 21.22 1.09 9.27
N VAL A 163 22.26 1.88 9.00
CA VAL A 163 23.65 1.43 9.18
C VAL A 163 23.91 1.04 10.64
N SER A 164 23.51 1.89 11.59
CA SER A 164 23.69 1.61 13.02
C SER A 164 22.97 0.33 13.44
N PHE A 165 21.78 0.09 12.89
CA PHE A 165 21.04 -1.14 13.13
C PHE A 165 21.78 -2.37 12.58
N ILE A 166 22.22 -2.35 11.32
CA ILE A 166 22.95 -3.47 10.71
C ILE A 166 24.24 -3.76 11.50
N GLU A 167 24.99 -2.73 11.87
CA GLU A 167 26.21 -2.88 12.67
C GLU A 167 25.93 -3.46 14.07
N SER A 168 24.79 -3.11 14.67
CA SER A 168 24.40 -3.63 15.99
C SER A 168 24.17 -5.14 15.95
N ILE A 169 23.52 -5.66 14.90
CA ILE A 169 23.28 -7.10 14.70
C ILE A 169 24.62 -7.85 14.63
N SER A 170 25.55 -7.36 13.82
CA SER A 170 26.86 -8.02 13.64
C SER A 170 27.77 -7.95 14.86
N SER A 171 27.44 -7.13 15.85
CA SER A 171 28.20 -7.06 17.11
C SER A 171 27.72 -8.02 18.19
N GLU A 172 26.54 -8.63 18.01
CA GLU A 172 25.92 -9.54 18.98
C GLU A 172 26.28 -11.03 18.76
N GLN A 173 27.00 -11.35 17.68
CA GLN A 173 27.55 -12.69 17.38
C GLN A 173 28.96 -12.92 17.96
#